data_AF-U2RPG9-F1
#
_entry.id   AF-U2RPG9-F1
#
_cell.length_a   1.000
_cell.length_b   1.000
_cell.length_c   1.000
_cell.angle_alpha   90.00
_cell.angle_beta   90.00
_cell.angle_gamma   90.00
#
_symmetry.space_group_name_H-M   'P 1'
#
loop_
_entity.id
_entity.type
_entity.pdbx_description
1 polymer ?
#
loop_
_entity_poly.entity_id
_entity_poly.type
_entity_poly.pdbx_seq_one_letter_code
_entity_poly.pdbx_strand_id
1 'polypeptide(L)'
;MAAREWGGTARAPAARVEARPPGHDQPDNTTSGSSPDGQRRAGPTEGEPMADEKPSYEQARAELAEVVARLESGGVPLAESMQLWKRGEELAAYCQAELDGARRLIDEARRTAQPDGGRPDDEPAAQDG
;
A
#
# COMPACT_ATOMS: atom_id res chain seq x y z
N MET A 1 2.88 -25.96 15.12
CA MET A 1 2.76 -24.77 14.26
C MET A 1 1.76 -25.10 13.18
N ALA A 2 0.59 -24.45 13.23
CA ALA A 2 -0.60 -24.84 12.48
C ALA A 2 -0.45 -24.52 10.99
N ALA A 3 -0.57 -25.55 10.15
CA ALA A 3 -0.84 -25.40 8.72
C ALA A 3 -2.25 -24.81 8.59
N ARG A 4 -2.33 -23.55 8.16
CA ARG A 4 -3.61 -22.92 7.86
C ARG A 4 -4.04 -23.44 6.49
N GLU A 5 -5.11 -24.21 6.50
CA GLU A 5 -5.80 -24.74 5.34
C GLU A 5 -6.33 -23.59 4.47
N TRP A 6 -5.87 -23.50 3.23
CA TRP A 6 -6.45 -22.61 2.22
C TRP A 6 -7.71 -23.29 1.69
N GLY A 7 -8.80 -23.14 2.44
CA GLY A 7 -10.14 -23.59 2.07
C GLY A 7 -10.62 -22.82 0.85
N GLY A 8 -10.64 -23.50 -0.30
CA GLY A 8 -11.34 -23.03 -1.50
C GLY A 8 -12.83 -22.93 -1.21
N THR A 9 -13.34 -21.71 -1.08
CA THR A 9 -14.78 -21.46 -1.10
C THR A 9 -15.26 -21.36 -2.54
N ALA A 10 -16.25 -22.19 -2.84
CA ALA A 10 -16.94 -22.34 -4.11
C ALA A 10 -17.21 -21.04 -4.88
N ARG A 11 -17.03 -21.14 -6.20
CA ARG A 11 -17.42 -20.17 -7.22
C ARG A 11 -18.93 -19.86 -7.14
N ALA A 12 -19.30 -18.62 -6.82
CA ALA A 12 -20.68 -18.15 -6.91
C ALA A 12 -21.13 -18.05 -8.39
N PRO A 13 -22.41 -18.33 -8.72
CA PRO A 13 -22.93 -18.09 -10.06
C PRO A 13 -23.13 -16.59 -10.31
N ALA A 14 -22.83 -16.16 -11.54
CA ALA A 14 -23.01 -14.80 -12.02
C ALA A 14 -24.45 -14.31 -11.80
N ALA A 15 -24.60 -13.23 -11.04
CA ALA A 15 -25.86 -12.51 -10.96
C ALA A 15 -26.16 -11.90 -12.34
N ARG A 16 -27.38 -12.15 -12.81
CA ARG A 16 -27.98 -11.60 -14.02
C ARG A 16 -27.88 -10.08 -14.00
N VAL A 17 -27.14 -9.52 -14.96
CA VAL A 17 -27.11 -8.07 -15.20
C VAL A 17 -28.51 -7.66 -15.67
N GLU A 18 -29.21 -6.88 -14.86
CA GLU A 18 -30.47 -6.28 -15.30
C GLU A 18 -30.14 -5.12 -16.26
N ALA A 19 -30.81 -5.14 -17.41
CA ALA A 19 -30.62 -4.17 -18.48
C ALA A 19 -31.13 -2.79 -18.02
N ARG A 20 -30.23 -1.80 -18.06
CA ARG A 20 -30.56 -0.38 -17.81
C ARG A 20 -31.31 0.17 -19.04
N PRO A 21 -32.43 0.91 -18.89
CA PRO A 21 -33.15 1.49 -20.02
C PRO A 21 -32.32 2.59 -20.71
N PRO A 22 -32.42 2.74 -22.04
CA PRO A 22 -31.77 3.83 -22.77
C PRO A 22 -32.64 5.09 -22.77
N GLY A 23 -32.03 6.23 -22.48
CA GLY A 23 -32.61 7.55 -22.74
C GLY A 23 -32.35 8.56 -21.63
N HIS A 24 -31.33 9.39 -21.76
CA HIS A 24 -31.48 10.71 -22.37
C HIS A 24 -30.11 11.35 -22.60
N ASP A 25 -30.10 12.28 -23.55
CA ASP A 25 -28.99 12.82 -24.30
C ASP A 25 -28.44 14.10 -23.63
N GLN A 26 -27.18 14.02 -23.16
CA GLN A 26 -26.13 15.07 -23.14
C GLN A 26 -26.34 16.47 -22.46
N PRO A 27 -25.31 17.34 -22.33
CA PRO A 27 -24.84 17.84 -21.02
C PRO A 27 -24.86 19.38 -20.84
N ASP A 28 -25.05 19.87 -19.62
CA ASP A 28 -24.74 21.27 -19.26
C ASP A 28 -23.33 21.40 -18.64
N ASN A 29 -22.32 21.25 -19.50
CA ASN A 29 -21.01 21.85 -19.27
C ASN A 29 -21.18 23.38 -19.38
N THR A 30 -21.33 24.05 -18.25
CA THR A 30 -21.05 25.49 -18.12
C THR A 30 -20.31 25.70 -16.81
N THR A 31 -19.00 25.45 -16.83
CA THR A 31 -18.07 26.14 -15.95
C THR A 31 -17.02 26.79 -16.84
N SER A 32 -17.26 28.06 -17.07
CA SER A 32 -16.32 29.01 -17.67
C SER A 32 -15.16 29.25 -16.72
N GLY A 33 -13.91 29.15 -17.20
CA GLY A 33 -12.74 29.54 -16.43
C GLY A 33 -11.42 29.03 -16.99
N SER A 34 -10.90 29.71 -18.00
CA SER A 34 -9.59 29.51 -18.62
C SER A 34 -8.42 29.54 -17.63
N SER A 35 -7.50 28.57 -17.78
CA SER A 35 -6.05 28.78 -17.65
C SER A 35 -5.31 27.60 -18.31
N PRO A 36 -4.75 27.75 -19.52
CA PRO A 36 -3.74 26.84 -20.02
C PRO A 36 -2.36 27.48 -19.82
N ASP A 37 -1.91 27.63 -18.57
CA ASP A 37 -0.52 27.93 -18.30
C ASP A 37 -0.05 27.10 -17.12
N GLY A 38 0.53 25.97 -17.47
CA GLY A 38 0.87 24.90 -16.57
C GLY A 38 1.44 23.76 -17.37
N GLN A 39 2.43 24.08 -18.22
CA GLN A 39 3.40 23.11 -18.68
C GLN A 39 4.00 22.46 -17.43
N ARG A 40 3.35 21.40 -16.92
CA ARG A 40 4.04 20.41 -16.12
C ARG A 40 5.10 19.87 -17.06
N ARG A 41 6.33 20.33 -16.85
CA ARG A 41 7.51 19.69 -17.41
C ARG A 41 7.34 18.22 -17.09
N ALA A 42 7.15 17.42 -18.13
CA ALA A 42 7.44 16.00 -18.07
C ALA A 42 8.86 15.92 -17.52
N GLY A 43 8.98 15.52 -16.25
CA GLY A 43 10.24 15.13 -15.66
C GLY A 43 10.80 13.95 -16.47
N PRO A 44 12.12 13.81 -16.52
CA PRO A 44 12.75 12.82 -17.38
C PRO A 44 12.32 11.41 -16.98
N THR A 45 11.76 10.73 -17.97
CA THR A 45 11.90 9.30 -18.31
C THR A 45 11.59 8.26 -17.23
N GLU A 46 10.45 7.62 -17.47
CA GLU A 46 10.18 6.21 -17.17
C GLU A 46 11.41 5.32 -17.50
N GLY A 47 11.83 4.51 -16.53
CA GLY A 47 12.54 3.25 -16.77
C GLY A 47 14.02 3.35 -17.16
N GLU A 48 14.89 3.52 -16.17
CA GLU A 48 16.28 3.05 -16.27
C GLU A 48 16.55 2.09 -15.11
N PRO A 49 16.74 0.77 -15.35
CA PRO A 49 17.07 -0.15 -14.28
C PRO A 49 18.54 0.04 -13.92
N MET A 50 18.81 0.86 -12.90
CA MET A 50 20.09 0.81 -12.19
C MET A 50 20.16 -0.53 -11.45
N ALA A 51 20.75 -1.52 -12.12
CA ALA A 51 20.97 -2.86 -11.61
C ALA A 51 22.08 -2.84 -10.54
N ASP A 52 21.73 -2.35 -9.35
CA ASP A 52 22.32 -2.69 -8.02
C ASP A 52 21.62 -1.92 -6.87
N GLU A 53 20.62 -1.08 -7.17
CA GLU A 53 19.87 -0.37 -6.13
C GLU A 53 18.68 -1.21 -5.67
N LYS A 54 18.46 -1.29 -4.35
CA LYS A 54 17.30 -1.98 -3.79
C LYS A 54 16.02 -1.38 -4.38
N PRO A 55 15.02 -2.19 -4.77
CA PRO A 55 13.79 -1.67 -5.34
C PRO A 55 13.09 -0.76 -4.33
N SER A 56 12.47 0.32 -4.78
CA SER A 56 11.58 1.10 -3.91
C SER A 56 10.41 0.25 -3.42
N TYR A 57 9.76 0.66 -2.32
CA TYR A 57 8.58 -0.03 -1.78
C TYR A 57 7.49 -0.27 -2.84
N GLU A 58 7.13 0.75 -3.62
CA GLU A 58 6.08 0.62 -4.64
C GLU A 58 6.49 -0.33 -5.78
N GLN A 59 7.77 -0.34 -6.17
CA GLN A 59 8.28 -1.29 -7.15
C GLN A 59 8.24 -2.72 -6.61
N ALA A 60 8.70 -2.94 -5.37
CA ALA A 60 8.67 -4.26 -4.74
C ALA A 60 7.24 -4.77 -4.56
N ARG A 61 6.30 -3.88 -4.20
CA ARG A 61 4.88 -4.19 -4.08
C ARG A 61 4.24 -4.53 -5.44
N ALA A 62 4.57 -3.78 -6.49
CA ALA A 62 4.11 -4.06 -7.84
C ALA A 62 4.60 -5.43 -8.32
N GLU A 63 5.89 -5.73 -8.14
CA GLU A 63 6.46 -7.02 -8.49
C GLU A 63 5.81 -8.16 -7.69
N LEU A 64 5.54 -7.96 -6.39
CA LEU A 64 4.84 -8.94 -5.57
C LEU A 64 3.43 -9.23 -6.10
N ALA A 65 2.70 -8.20 -6.53
CA ALA A 65 1.37 -8.37 -7.11
C ALA A 65 1.42 -9.16 -8.42
N GLU A 66 2.44 -8.95 -9.27
CA GLU A 66 2.65 -9.72 -10.49
C GLU A 66 2.96 -11.19 -10.20
N VAL A 67 3.82 -11.46 -9.21
CA VAL A 67 4.16 -12.81 -8.75
C VAL A 67 2.90 -13.54 -8.28
N VAL A 68 2.08 -12.89 -7.44
CA VAL A 68 0.81 -13.46 -6.96
C VAL A 68 -0.13 -13.73 -8.14
N ALA A 69 -0.30 -12.78 -9.06
CA ALA A 69 -1.16 -12.96 -10.22
C ALA A 69 -0.75 -14.16 -11.10
N ARG A 70 0.57 -14.39 -11.28
CA ARG A 70 1.09 -15.56 -12.01
C ARG A 70 0.87 -16.89 -11.28
N LEU A 71 0.95 -16.88 -9.94
CA LEU A 71 0.63 -18.07 -9.15
C LEU A 71 -0.88 -18.38 -9.20
N GLU A 72 -1.72 -17.35 -9.14
CA GLU A 72 -3.19 -17.47 -9.17
C GLU A 72 -3.74 -17.84 -10.54
N SER A 73 -3.10 -17.44 -11.65
CA SER A 73 -3.54 -17.83 -12.99
C SER A 73 -3.47 -19.34 -13.22
N GLY A 74 -2.64 -20.03 -12.44
CA GLY A 74 -2.29 -21.43 -12.67
C GLY A 74 -1.56 -21.61 -14.02
N GLY A 75 -1.26 -22.86 -14.37
CA GLY A 75 -0.63 -23.18 -15.65
C GLY A 75 0.90 -23.03 -15.70
N VAL A 76 1.53 -22.57 -14.63
CA VAL A 76 2.99 -22.60 -14.47
C VAL A 76 3.45 -23.97 -13.97
N PRO A 77 4.58 -24.52 -14.48
CA PRO A 77 5.16 -25.75 -13.96
C PRO A 77 5.46 -25.65 -12.46
N LEU A 78 5.43 -26.78 -11.75
CA LEU A 78 5.68 -26.82 -10.31
C LEU A 78 7.02 -26.16 -9.92
N ALA A 79 8.09 -26.49 -10.66
CA ALA A 79 9.41 -25.93 -10.40
C ALA A 79 9.42 -24.39 -10.52
N GLU A 80 8.72 -23.84 -11.50
CA GLU A 80 8.58 -22.39 -11.68
C GLU A 80 7.70 -21.76 -10.59
N SER A 81 6.61 -22.44 -10.21
CA SER A 81 5.74 -22.02 -9.11
C SER A 81 6.50 -21.92 -7.78
N MET A 82 7.46 -22.83 -7.53
CA MET A 82 8.32 -22.77 -6.36
C MET A 82 9.29 -21.57 -6.39
N GLN A 83 9.79 -21.21 -7.56
CA GLN A 83 10.65 -20.01 -7.71
C GLN A 83 9.84 -18.73 -7.51
N LEU A 84 8.65 -18.65 -8.10
CA LEU A 84 7.72 -17.53 -7.90
C LEU A 84 7.35 -17.37 -6.43
N TRP A 85 7.01 -18.46 -5.74
CA TRP A 85 6.73 -18.43 -4.32
C TRP A 85 7.90 -17.87 -3.51
N LYS A 86 9.13 -18.37 -3.73
CA LYS A 86 10.31 -17.88 -3.02
C LYS A 86 10.55 -16.39 -3.29
N ARG A 87 10.40 -15.94 -4.53
CA ARG A 87 10.51 -14.52 -4.88
C ARG A 87 9.44 -13.68 -4.18
N GLY A 88 8.21 -14.18 -4.11
CA GLY A 88 7.11 -13.56 -3.38
C GLY A 88 7.42 -13.39 -1.89
N GLU A 89 7.99 -14.42 -1.25
CA GLU A 89 8.41 -14.35 0.16
C GLU A 89 9.50 -13.29 0.38
N GLU A 90 10.49 -13.21 -0.51
CA GLU A 90 11.56 -12.20 -0.45
C GLU A 90 10.98 -10.78 -0.58
N LEU A 91 10.08 -10.56 -1.53
CA LEU A 91 9.43 -9.26 -1.76
C LEU A 91 8.51 -8.87 -0.59
N ALA A 92 7.74 -9.81 -0.05
CA ALA A 92 6.87 -9.57 1.11
C ALA A 92 7.70 -9.19 2.35
N ALA A 93 8.82 -9.89 2.59
CA ALA A 93 9.72 -9.56 3.70
C ALA A 93 10.33 -8.16 3.54
N TYR A 94 10.72 -7.79 2.32
CA TYR A 94 11.22 -6.44 2.02
C TYR A 94 10.17 -5.37 2.29
N CYS A 95 8.95 -5.55 1.76
CA CYS A 95 7.85 -4.61 1.98
C CYS A 95 7.53 -4.42 3.47
N GLN A 96 7.53 -5.51 4.25
CA GLN A 96 7.29 -5.45 5.69
C GLN A 96 8.40 -4.67 6.41
N ALA A 97 9.67 -4.91 6.06
CA ALA A 97 10.79 -4.23 6.70
C ALA A 97 10.76 -2.70 6.47
N GLU A 98 10.38 -2.25 5.28
CA GLU A 98 10.21 -0.82 4.96
C GLU A 98 9.08 -0.19 5.80
N LEU A 99 7.93 -0.86 5.90
CA LEU A 99 6.80 -0.39 6.72
C LEU A 99 7.14 -0.35 8.21
N ASP A 100 7.85 -1.35 8.71
CA ASP A 100 8.32 -1.37 10.10
C ASP A 100 9.31 -0.24 10.37
N GLY A 101 10.17 0.09 9.40
CA GLY A 101 11.07 1.24 9.44
C GLY A 101 10.31 2.56 9.56
N ALA A 102 9.35 2.80 8.66
CA ALA A 102 8.50 3.98 8.70
C ALA A 102 7.73 4.09 10.02
N ARG A 103 7.24 2.96 10.55
CA ARG A 103 6.54 2.94 11.84
C ARG A 103 7.43 3.38 13.00
N ARG A 104 8.66 2.88 13.06
CA ARG A 104 9.63 3.28 14.11
C ARG A 104 9.91 4.78 14.08
N LEU A 105 10.07 5.35 12.89
CA LEU A 105 10.30 6.80 12.73
C LEU A 105 9.14 7.63 13.29
N ILE A 106 7.89 7.22 13.01
CA ILE A 106 6.69 7.88 13.54
C ILE A 106 6.63 7.78 15.06
N ASP A 107 6.89 6.59 15.62
CA ASP A 107 6.83 6.37 17.06
C ASP A 107 7.95 7.16 17.81
N GLU A 108 9.12 7.33 17.20
CA GLU A 108 10.18 8.21 17.71
C GLU A 108 9.79 9.68 17.66
N ALA A 109 9.31 10.16 16.50
CA ALA A 109 8.83 11.55 16.36
C ALA A 109 7.71 11.88 17.36
N ARG A 110 6.82 10.92 17.67
CA ARG A 110 5.77 11.11 18.67
C ARG A 110 6.32 11.24 20.10
N ARG A 111 7.36 10.48 20.45
CA ARG A 111 8.01 10.56 21.77
C ARG A 111 8.72 11.90 21.96
N THR A 112 9.40 12.40 20.94
CA THR A 112 10.11 13.68 21.00
C THR A 112 9.17 14.88 20.97
N ALA A 113 8.01 14.76 20.31
CA ALA A 113 6.98 15.79 20.28
C ALA A 113 6.17 15.92 21.58
N GLN A 114 6.32 14.99 22.53
CA GLN A 114 5.70 15.04 23.85
C GLN A 114 6.76 15.47 24.88
N PRO A 115 7.08 16.77 25.02
CA PRO A 115 7.82 17.21 26.20
C PRO A 115 6.94 16.96 27.42
N ASP A 116 7.59 16.48 28.47
CA ASP A 116 7.06 16.19 29.79
C ASP A 116 5.84 17.03 30.18
N GLY A 117 4.65 16.43 30.05
CA GLY A 117 3.40 16.95 30.61
C GLY A 117 3.25 16.64 32.10
N GLY A 118 4.32 16.15 32.75
CA GLY A 118 4.40 16.03 34.19
C GLY A 118 4.80 17.37 34.78
N ARG A 119 3.84 18.30 34.90
CA ARG A 119 4.01 19.45 35.80
C ARG A 119 4.14 18.89 37.23
N PRO A 120 5.29 19.03 37.91
CA PRO A 120 5.44 18.61 39.30
C PRO A 120 5.01 19.78 40.18
N ASP A 121 3.70 19.96 40.40
CA ASP A 121 3.21 20.92 41.39
C ASP A 121 1.94 20.37 42.06
N ASP A 122 2.12 19.47 43.03
CA ASP A 122 1.30 19.51 44.24
C ASP A 122 2.29 19.65 45.42
N GLU A 123 2.33 20.88 45.91
CA GLU A 123 3.13 21.47 46.97
C GLU A 123 3.08 20.65 48.28
N PRO A 124 4.18 20.51 49.05
CA PRO A 124 4.10 19.95 50.39
C PRO A 124 3.34 20.92 51.29
N ALA A 125 2.08 20.62 51.59
CA ALA A 125 1.30 21.33 52.59
C ALA A 125 2.03 21.26 53.94
N ALA A 126 2.77 22.34 54.25
CA ALA A 126 3.15 22.66 55.60
C ALA A 126 1.87 22.73 56.45
N GLN A 127 1.77 21.86 57.46
CA GLN A 127 0.82 22.04 58.56
C GLN A 127 1.64 22.19 59.84
N ASP A 128 1.65 23.45 60.27
CA ASP A 128 1.97 23.97 61.59
C ASP A 128 1.30 23.13 62.69
N GLY A 129 2.07 22.74 63.71
CA GLY A 129 1.62 21.96 64.87
C GLY A 129 2.69 21.80 65.93
#